data_AF-A0A3C0MCD7-F1
#
_entry.id   AF-A0A3C0MCD7-F1
#
_cell.length_a   1.000
_cell.length_b   1.000
_cell.length_c   1.000
_cell.angle_alpha   90.00
_cell.angle_beta   90.00
_cell.angle_gamma   90.00
#
_symmetry.space_group_name_H-M   'P 1'
#
loop_
_entity.id
_entity.type
_entity.pdbx_description
1 polymer ?
#
loop_
_entity_poly.entity_id
_entity_poly.type
_entity_poly.pdbx_seq_one_letter_code
_entity_poly.pdbx_strand_id
1 'polypeptide(L)' 'SIWLDHINLPARDPERLCAWYATKLGLRAQDNIAYAPGITIAFSRGEPLPAGNLLHFGLRAESRSAVETWAQH' A
#
# COMPACT_ATOMS: atom_id res chain seq x y z
N SER A 1 -9.48 16.75 -11.44
CA SER A 1 -10.13 15.47 -11.12
C SER A 1 -9.45 14.89 -9.89
N ILE A 2 -10.20 14.28 -8.97
CA ILE A 2 -9.61 13.54 -7.84
C ILE A 2 -9.26 12.16 -8.38
N TRP A 3 -7.99 11.77 -8.30
CA TRP A 3 -7.57 10.39 -8.47
C TRP A 3 -7.52 9.76 -7.08
N LEU A 4 -8.03 8.54 -6.96
CA LEU A 4 -8.01 7.78 -5.72
C LEU A 4 -7.78 6.32 -6.07
N ASP A 5 -6.53 5.88 -5.98
CA ASP A 5 -6.20 4.46 -6.02
C ASP A 5 -6.53 3.88 -4.63
N HIS A 6 -7.53 3.00 -4.57
CA HIS A 6 -7.98 2.38 -3.33
C HIS A 6 -7.93 0.87 -3.42
N ILE A 7 -7.31 0.22 -2.43
CA ILE A 7 -7.30 -1.23 -2.30
C ILE A 7 -7.53 -1.62 -0.83
N ASN A 8 -8.23 -2.74 -0.63
CA ASN A 8 -8.38 -3.38 0.67
C ASN A 8 -7.76 -4.77 0.60
N LEU A 9 -6.85 -5.08 1.52
CA LEU A 9 -6.12 -6.35 1.58
C LEU A 9 -6.37 -7.05 2.92
N PRO A 10 -6.69 -8.36 2.94
CA PRO A 10 -6.72 -9.10 4.19
C PRO A 10 -5.30 -9.32 4.71
N ALA A 11 -5.13 -9.19 6.02
CA ALA A 11 -3.85 -9.32 6.71
C ALA A 11 -4.05 -9.97 8.10
N ARG A 12 -3.12 -10.85 8.48
CA ARG A 12 -3.13 -11.46 9.83
C ARG A 12 -2.87 -10.42 10.92
N ASP A 13 -2.06 -9.42 10.59
CA ASP A 13 -1.70 -8.28 11.43
C ASP A 13 -1.85 -6.99 10.61
N PRO A 14 -3.08 -6.44 10.54
CA PRO A 14 -3.38 -5.25 9.74
C PRO A 14 -2.55 -4.03 10.10
N GLU A 15 -2.35 -3.79 11.39
CA GLU A 15 -1.67 -2.61 11.91
C GLU A 15 -0.17 -2.67 11.55
N ARG A 16 0.46 -3.84 11.71
CA ARG A 16 1.86 -4.03 11.31
C ARG A 16 2.06 -3.95 9.81
N LEU A 17 1.18 -4.53 9.01
CA LEU A 17 1.29 -4.46 7.55
C LEU A 17 1.05 -3.03 7.05
N CYS A 18 0.12 -2.31 7.66
CA CYS A 18 -0.10 -0.88 7.43
C CYS A 18 1.16 -0.06 7.71
N ALA A 19 1.78 -0.24 8.88
CA ALA A 19 3.02 0.44 9.24
C ALA A 19 4.17 0.14 8.25
N TRP A 20 4.27 -1.10 7.78
CA TRP A 20 5.26 -1.50 6.78
C TRP A 20 5.05 -0.78 5.45
N TYR A 21 3.84 -0.79 4.89
CA TYR A 21 3.53 -0.10 3.64
C TYR A 21 3.69 1.41 3.76
N ALA A 22 3.26 1.99 4.88
CA ALA A 22 3.44 3.41 5.15
C ALA A 22 4.92 3.80 5.14
N THR A 23 5.76 3.00 5.80
CA THR A 23 7.20 3.24 5.82
C THR A 23 7.81 3.07 4.42
N LYS A 24 7.47 2.00 3.71
CA LYS A 24 8.07 1.69 2.40
C LYS A 24 7.63 2.62 1.28
N LEU A 25 6.47 3.25 1.39
CA LEU A 25 5.92 4.11 0.34
C LEU A 25 5.87 5.59 0.75
N GLY A 26 6.37 5.95 1.93
CA GLY A 26 6.28 7.31 2.46
C GLY A 26 4.83 7.78 2.69
N LEU A 27 3.92 6.85 3.02
CA LEU A 27 2.52 7.17 3.33
C LEU A 27 2.35 7.48 4.82
N ARG A 28 1.23 8.09 5.17
CA ARG A 28 0.78 8.18 6.57
C ARG A 28 0.09 6.87 6.95
N ALA A 29 0.25 6.44 8.20
CA ALA A 29 -0.51 5.34 8.77
C ALA A 29 -1.46 5.87 9.85
N GLN A 30 -2.69 5.38 9.84
CA GLN A 30 -3.65 5.55 10.91
C GLN A 30 -4.43 4.24 11.07
N ASP A 31 -4.37 3.65 12.26
CA ASP A 31 -4.93 2.33 12.55
C ASP A 31 -4.44 1.28 11.53
N ASN A 32 -5.35 0.76 10.72
CA ASN A 32 -5.12 -0.22 9.67
C ASN A 32 -5.20 0.38 8.26
N ILE A 33 -4.97 1.68 8.11
CA ILE A 33 -5.09 2.42 6.86
C ILE A 33 -3.80 3.21 6.57
N ALA A 34 -3.18 2.94 5.43
CA ALA A 34 -2.07 3.72 4.89
C ALA A 34 -2.54 4.64 3.76
N TYR A 35 -2.23 5.94 3.81
CA TYR A 35 -2.79 6.91 2.87
C TYR A 35 -1.88 8.12 2.58
N ALA A 36 -2.09 8.71 1.40
CA ALA A 36 -1.53 9.97 0.94
C ALA A 36 -2.51 10.59 -0.08
N PRO A 37 -2.33 11.84 -0.54
CA PRO A 37 -3.13 12.37 -1.64
C PRO A 37 -3.12 11.40 -2.83
N GLY A 38 -4.30 10.88 -3.17
CA GLY A 38 -4.52 9.98 -4.30
C GLY A 38 -4.26 8.49 -4.07
N ILE A 39 -3.82 8.07 -2.87
CA ILE A 39 -3.58 6.65 -2.55
C ILE A 39 -4.23 6.31 -1.21
N THR A 40 -4.91 5.17 -1.14
CA THR A 40 -5.39 4.59 0.12
C THR A 40 -5.28 3.07 0.08
N ILE A 41 -4.60 2.50 1.08
CA ILE A 41 -4.47 1.06 1.30
C ILE A 41 -5.07 0.74 2.66
N ALA A 42 -6.17 0.00 2.66
CA ALA A 42 -6.80 -0.49 3.90
C ALA A 42 -6.43 -1.96 4.14
N PHE A 43 -6.26 -2.34 5.40
CA PHE A 43 -5.94 -3.71 5.78
C PHE A 43 -7.02 -4.27 6.69
N SER A 44 -7.68 -5.35 6.27
CA SER A 44 -8.71 -6.01 7.07
C SER A 44 -8.12 -7.21 7.80
N ARG A 45 -8.48 -7.44 9.07
CA ARG A 45 -8.02 -8.65 9.78
C ARG A 45 -8.55 -9.90 9.10
N GLY A 46 -7.66 -10.83 8.73
CA GLY A 46 -8.03 -12.06 8.03
C GLY A 46 -6.84 -12.81 7.46
N GLU A 47 -7.13 -13.86 6.68
CA GLU A 47 -6.10 -14.62 5.98
C GLU A 47 -5.74 -13.99 4.63
N PRO A 48 -4.46 -13.99 4.23
CA PRO A 48 -4.05 -13.55 2.89
C PRO A 48 -4.82 -14.30 1.80
N LEU A 49 -5.13 -13.61 0.69
CA LEU A 49 -5.81 -14.23 -0.44
C LEU A 49 -5.00 -15.42 -0.98
N PRO A 50 -5.63 -16.56 -1.31
CA PRO A 50 -4.95 -17.74 -1.86
C PRO A 50 -4.62 -17.54 -3.35
N ALA A 51 -3.90 -16.48 -3.67
CA ALA A 51 -3.58 -16.05 -5.04
C ALA A 51 -2.15 -16.45 -5.46
N GLY A 52 -1.40 -17.13 -4.59
CA GLY A 52 0.01 -17.46 -4.83
C GLY A 52 0.82 -16.22 -5.22
N ASN A 53 1.70 -16.36 -6.21
CA ASN A 53 2.55 -15.26 -6.71
C ASN A 53 1.84 -14.35 -7.72
N LEU A 54 0.52 -14.50 -7.92
CA LEU A 54 -0.22 -13.74 -8.95
C LEU A 54 -0.84 -12.45 -8.41
N LEU A 55 -1.05 -12.34 -7.10
CA LEU A 55 -1.58 -11.11 -6.52
C LEU A 55 -0.51 -10.03 -6.53
N HIS A 56 -0.72 -9.02 -7.37
CA HIS A 56 0.07 -7.81 -7.41
C HIS A 56 -0.84 -6.61 -7.66
N PHE A 57 -0.41 -5.46 -7.20
CA PHE A 57 -1.02 -4.18 -7.49
C PHE A 57 0.10 -3.16 -7.70
N GLY A 58 -0.15 -2.19 -8.56
CA GLY A 58 0.76 -1.07 -8.80
C GLY A 58 0.18 0.21 -8.21
N LEU A 59 1.07 1.08 -7.75
CA LEU A 59 0.73 2.46 -7.41
C LEU A 59 1.33 3.36 -8.48
N ARG A 60 0.58 4.39 -8.89
CA ARG A 60 1.07 5.35 -9.86
C ARG A 60 2.20 6.18 -9.25
N ALA A 61 3.32 6.28 -9.96
CA ALA A 61 4.40 7.20 -9.67
C ALA A 61 4.38 8.36 -10.67
N GLU A 62 4.81 9.54 -10.25
CA GLU A 62 4.84 10.74 -11.11
C GLU A 62 5.92 10.66 -12.19
N SER A 63 6.99 9.89 -11.95
CA SER A 63 8.10 9.73 -12.87
C SER A 63 8.83 8.41 -12.66
N ARG A 64 9.66 8.05 -13.65
CA ARG A 64 10.61 6.93 -13.53
C ARG A 64 11.63 7.17 -12.40
N SER A 65 12.12 8.40 -12.25
CA SER A 65 13.10 8.73 -11.20
C SER A 65 12.52 8.52 -9.79
N ALA A 66 11.23 8.79 -9.58
CA ALA A 66 10.57 8.52 -8.30
C ALA A 66 10.58 7.01 -7.95
N VAL A 67 10.40 6.14 -8.96
CA VAL A 67 10.50 4.68 -8.77
C VAL A 67 11.93 4.26 -8.45
N GLU A 68 12.92 4.83 -9.14
CA GLU A 68 14.34 4.54 -8.93
C GLU A 68 14.81 4.98 -7.54
N THR A 69 14.36 6.14 -7.05
CA THR A 69 14.62 6.60 -5.67
C THR A 69 13.97 5.67 -4.65
N TRP A 70 12.71 5.29 -4.86
CA TRP A 70 12.02 4.35 -3.97
C TRP A 70 12.74 2.98 -3.88
N ALA A 71 13.22 2.45 -5.01
CA ALA A 71 13.88 1.15 -5.06
C ALA A 71 15.22 1.08 -4.28
N GLN A 72 15.77 2.21 -3.84
CA GLN A 72 17.00 2.29 -3.05
C GLN A 72 16.75 2.25 -1.53
N HIS A 73 15.50 2.15 -1.07
CA HIS A 73 15.07 2.19 0.34
C HIS A 73 14.48 0.87 0.89
#